data_AF-A0A660XPV3-F1
#
_entry.id   AF-A0A660XPV3-F1
#
_cell.length_a   1.000
_cell.length_b   1.000
_cell.length_c   1.000
_cell.angle_alpha   90.00
_cell.angle_beta   90.00
_cell.angle_gamma   90.00
#
_symmetry.space_group_name_H-M   'P 1'
#
loop_
_entity.id
_entity.type
_entity.pdbx_description
1 polymer ?
#
loop_
_entity_poly.entity_id
_entity_poly.type
_entity_poly.pdbx_seq_one_letter_code
_entity_poly.pdbx_strand_id
1 'polypeptide(L)'
;MKFFKVLSIVLLGGIVLFFLAGVFLPNSATLEKKYEIAAPANAIYTDIIDLYAHHLWPIWSTEDTSIVFTSLENGAGYSWEGPAVGHGKCSYNLAVDYTIQDHISFNGKDVAETIWQFEGVDPVILNFSITINAGKNISTRWTNLFLNRLIGDKIDGIVKNIKTTVEIPN
;
A
#
# COMPACT_ATOMS: atom_id res chain seq x y z
N MET A 1 19.43 29.74 29.72
CA MET A 1 20.27 29.88 28.50
C MET A 1 21.07 28.61 28.15
N LYS A 2 21.72 27.92 29.11
CA LYS A 2 22.51 26.71 28.80
C LYS A 2 21.65 25.51 28.37
N PHE A 3 20.51 25.26 29.02
CA PHE A 3 19.58 24.17 28.67
C PHE A 3 19.06 24.27 27.23
N PHE A 4 18.52 25.42 26.84
CA PHE A 4 18.06 25.64 25.46
C PHE A 4 19.19 25.49 24.43
N LYS A 5 20.41 25.96 24.74
CA LYS A 5 21.57 25.76 23.84
C LYS A 5 21.93 24.28 23.69
N VAL A 6 21.98 23.52 24.78
CA VAL A 6 22.28 22.08 24.74
C VAL A 6 21.16 21.33 24.02
N LEU A 7 19.89 21.64 24.31
CA LEU A 7 18.75 21.05 23.64
C LEU A 7 18.79 21.32 22.13
N SER A 8 19.07 22.55 21.71
CA SER A 8 19.22 22.89 20.29
C SER A 8 20.37 22.14 19.62
N ILE A 9 21.52 21.97 20.28
CA ILE A 9 22.65 21.21 19.74
C ILE A 9 22.31 19.73 19.60
N VAL A 10 21.66 19.14 20.60
CA VAL A 10 21.22 17.73 20.55
C VAL A 10 20.18 17.53 19.45
N LEU A 11 19.20 18.43 19.35
CA LEU A 11 18.17 18.35 18.31
C LEU A 11 18.77 18.48 16.91
N LEU A 12 19.68 19.46 16.73
CA LEU A 12 20.37 19.67 15.45
C LEU A 12 21.24 18.45 15.10
N GLY A 13 22.00 17.91 16.05
CA GLY A 13 22.80 16.70 15.87
C GLY A 13 21.93 15.50 15.50
N GLY A 14 20.77 15.34 16.14
CA GLY A 14 19.80 14.29 15.83
C GLY A 14 19.21 14.42 14.43
N ILE A 15 18.85 15.64 14.01
CA ILE A 15 18.35 15.91 12.65
C ILE A 15 19.43 15.58 11.62
N VAL A 16 20.67 16.03 11.82
CA VAL A 16 21.79 15.73 10.93
C VAL A 16 22.01 14.22 10.84
N LEU A 17 22.00 13.50 11.96
CA LEU A 17 22.16 12.05 11.98
C LEU A 17 21.01 11.33 11.26
N PHE A 18 19.76 11.78 11.45
CA PHE A 18 18.59 11.24 10.77
C PHE A 18 18.70 11.35 9.25
N PHE A 19 19.10 12.51 8.75
CA PHE A 19 19.31 12.71 7.31
C PHE A 19 20.50 11.90 6.79
N LEU A 20 21.63 11.89 7.51
CA LEU A 20 22.81 11.10 7.13
C LEU A 20 22.49 9.62 7.03
N ALA A 21 21.85 9.04 8.06
CA ALA A 21 21.44 7.64 8.05
C ALA A 21 20.46 7.34 6.90
N GLY A 22 19.48 8.23 6.69
CA GLY A 22 18.48 8.08 5.64
C GLY A 22 19.05 8.11 4.21
N VAL A 23 20.19 8.76 3.98
CA VAL A 23 20.88 8.73 2.67
C VAL A 23 21.41 7.32 2.35
N PHE A 24 21.81 6.55 3.36
CA PHE A 24 22.29 5.17 3.18
C PHE A 24 21.18 4.12 3.11
N LEU A 25 19.92 4.50 3.39
CA LEU A 25 18.79 3.57 3.30
C LEU A 25 18.40 3.29 1.84
N PRO A 26 17.87 2.07 1.55
CA PRO A 26 17.34 1.73 0.24
C PRO A 26 16.27 2.72 -0.22
N ASN A 27 16.34 3.11 -1.48
CA ASN A 27 15.34 3.97 -2.11
C ASN A 27 14.06 3.21 -2.53
N SER A 28 14.09 1.88 -2.51
CA SER A 28 12.91 1.04 -2.68
C SER A 28 12.89 -0.12 -1.68
N ALA A 29 11.69 -0.61 -1.39
CA ALA A 29 11.50 -1.85 -0.64
C ALA A 29 10.25 -2.57 -1.17
N THR A 30 10.30 -3.90 -1.13
CA THR A 30 9.22 -4.77 -1.56
C THR A 30 8.79 -5.66 -0.41
N LEU A 31 7.48 -5.77 -0.19
CA LEU A 31 6.87 -6.73 0.71
C LEU A 31 6.13 -7.76 -0.14
N GLU A 32 6.48 -9.03 0.05
CA GLU A 32 5.83 -10.16 -0.60
C GLU A 32 5.14 -11.03 0.44
N LYS A 33 3.94 -11.47 0.13
CA LYS A 33 3.13 -12.36 0.96
C LYS A 33 2.48 -13.42 0.08
N LYS A 34 2.36 -14.63 0.63
CA LYS A 34 1.75 -15.77 -0.03
C LYS A 34 0.64 -16.33 0.84
N TYR A 35 -0.53 -16.55 0.26
CA TYR A 35 -1.70 -17.06 0.97
C TYR A 35 -2.32 -18.23 0.21
N GLU A 36 -2.61 -19.32 0.90
CA GLU A 36 -3.43 -20.41 0.38
C GLU A 36 -4.88 -20.13 0.75
N ILE A 37 -5.78 -20.10 -0.23
CA ILE A 37 -7.20 -19.82 -0.06
C ILE A 37 -8.00 -20.97 -0.69
N ALA A 38 -8.86 -21.61 0.10
CA ALA A 38 -9.67 -22.74 -0.32
C ALA A 38 -10.96 -22.28 -1.01
N ALA A 39 -10.80 -21.55 -2.12
CA ALA A 39 -11.90 -21.07 -2.93
C ALA A 39 -11.50 -20.88 -4.41
N PRO A 40 -12.47 -20.83 -5.34
CA PRO A 40 -12.21 -20.56 -6.74
C PRO A 40 -11.56 -19.19 -6.99
N ALA A 41 -10.61 -19.12 -7.93
CA ALA A 41 -9.91 -17.89 -8.32
C ALA A 41 -10.85 -16.72 -8.66
N ASN A 42 -11.98 -16.99 -9.32
CA ASN A 42 -12.97 -15.98 -9.67
C ASN A 42 -13.58 -15.31 -8.43
N ALA A 43 -13.93 -16.06 -7.39
CA ALA A 43 -14.51 -15.51 -6.17
C ALA A 43 -13.53 -14.58 -5.44
N ILE A 44 -12.28 -15.02 -5.30
CA ILE A 44 -11.20 -14.21 -4.69
C ILE A 44 -10.93 -12.96 -5.53
N TYR A 45 -10.90 -13.09 -6.86
CA TYR A 45 -10.70 -11.98 -7.78
C TYR A 45 -11.80 -10.93 -7.63
N THR A 46 -13.07 -11.33 -7.60
CA THR A 46 -14.20 -10.41 -7.39
C THR A 46 -14.06 -9.61 -6.09
N ASP A 47 -13.74 -10.27 -4.97
CA ASP A 47 -13.52 -9.60 -3.69
C ASP A 47 -12.38 -8.57 -3.73
N ILE A 48 -11.28 -8.87 -4.43
CA ILE A 48 -10.18 -7.91 -4.57
C ILE A 48 -10.61 -6.72 -5.42
N ILE A 49 -11.32 -6.94 -6.53
CA ILE A 49 -11.85 -5.85 -7.37
C ILE A 49 -12.79 -4.95 -6.60
N ASP A 50 -13.62 -5.52 -5.71
CA ASP A 50 -14.52 -4.74 -4.86
C ASP A 50 -13.79 -3.80 -3.88
N LEU A 51 -12.55 -4.12 -3.49
CA LEU A 51 -11.72 -3.19 -2.71
C LEU A 51 -11.43 -1.90 -3.50
N TYR A 52 -11.11 -2.03 -4.79
CA TYR A 52 -10.86 -0.89 -5.68
C TYR A 52 -12.16 -0.12 -5.95
N ALA A 53 -13.26 -0.83 -6.21
CA ALA A 53 -14.56 -0.22 -6.53
C ALA A 53 -15.11 0.62 -5.38
N HIS A 54 -14.87 0.21 -4.13
CA HIS A 54 -15.36 0.90 -2.93
C HIS A 54 -14.35 1.86 -2.30
N HIS A 55 -13.25 2.17 -2.98
CA HIS A 55 -12.20 3.06 -2.50
C HIS A 55 -11.51 2.59 -1.20
N LEU A 56 -11.53 1.28 -0.94
CA LEU A 56 -10.90 0.64 0.21
C LEU A 56 -9.40 0.37 -0.02
N TRP A 57 -8.90 0.67 -1.24
CA TRP A 57 -7.52 0.41 -1.64
C TRP A 57 -6.85 1.58 -2.39
N PRO A 58 -5.67 2.08 -1.97
CA PRO A 58 -4.79 1.51 -0.94
C PRO A 58 -5.30 1.66 0.49
N ILE A 59 -4.68 0.93 1.42
CA ILE A 59 -5.15 0.78 2.80
C ILE A 59 -4.89 2.07 3.63
N TRP A 60 -5.74 3.08 3.47
CA TRP A 60 -5.78 4.25 4.36
C TRP A 60 -6.61 3.99 5.61
N SER A 61 -6.55 4.93 6.56
CA SER A 61 -7.55 5.01 7.62
C SER A 61 -8.89 5.39 6.98
N THR A 62 -9.86 4.48 7.02
CA THR A 62 -11.22 4.64 6.47
C THR A 62 -12.11 5.58 7.29
N GLU A 63 -11.54 6.28 8.28
CA GLU A 63 -12.27 7.13 9.22
C GLU A 63 -12.36 8.60 8.78
N ASP A 64 -11.59 9.01 7.76
CA ASP A 64 -11.61 10.40 7.27
C ASP A 64 -12.71 10.59 6.20
N THR A 65 -13.85 11.13 6.63
CA THR A 65 -14.98 11.43 5.74
C THR A 65 -14.77 12.69 4.90
N SER A 66 -13.66 13.41 5.06
CA SER A 66 -13.37 14.63 4.28
C SER A 66 -12.72 14.34 2.92
N ILE A 67 -12.37 13.07 2.66
CA ILE A 67 -11.72 12.66 1.42
C ILE A 67 -12.76 12.65 0.29
N VAL A 68 -12.44 13.36 -0.80
CA VAL A 68 -13.21 13.33 -2.04
C VAL A 68 -12.56 12.36 -3.00
N PHE A 69 -13.29 11.32 -3.41
CA PHE A 69 -12.86 10.38 -4.44
C PHE A 69 -13.44 10.75 -5.80
N THR A 70 -12.66 10.57 -6.86
CA THR A 70 -13.08 10.80 -8.24
C THR A 70 -12.59 9.67 -9.12
N SER A 71 -13.51 8.93 -9.75
CA SER A 71 -13.17 7.84 -10.66
C SER A 71 -12.40 8.36 -11.88
N LEU A 72 -11.47 7.56 -12.38
CA LEU A 72 -10.74 7.89 -13.61
C LEU A 72 -11.63 7.69 -14.85
N GLU A 73 -11.36 8.43 -15.92
CA GLU A 73 -12.16 8.37 -17.16
C GLU A 73 -12.22 6.98 -17.79
N ASN A 74 -11.16 6.17 -17.62
CA ASN A 74 -11.10 4.81 -18.12
C ASN A 74 -11.78 3.79 -17.19
N GLY A 75 -12.33 4.22 -16.05
CA GLY A 75 -12.95 3.36 -15.03
C GLY A 75 -11.97 2.48 -14.25
N ALA A 76 -10.67 2.54 -14.54
CA ALA A 76 -9.66 1.65 -13.97
C ALA A 76 -8.87 2.36 -12.86
N GLY A 77 -9.60 2.79 -11.84
CA GLY A 77 -9.06 3.45 -10.65
C GLY A 77 -9.72 4.78 -10.32
N TYR A 78 -9.09 5.53 -9.43
CA TYR A 78 -9.62 6.78 -8.90
C TYR A 78 -8.50 7.71 -8.39
N SER A 79 -8.81 8.99 -8.28
CA SER A 79 -8.03 9.97 -7.51
C SER A 79 -8.71 10.30 -6.19
N TRP A 80 -7.93 10.76 -5.22
CA TRP A 80 -8.42 11.29 -3.96
C TRP A 80 -7.84 12.68 -3.70
N GLU A 81 -8.58 13.49 -2.95
CA GLU A 81 -8.13 14.74 -2.39
C GLU A 81 -8.68 14.91 -0.98
N GLY A 82 -7.82 15.28 -0.02
CA GLY A 82 -8.25 15.58 1.34
C GLY A 82 -7.19 16.34 2.15
N PRO A 83 -7.57 17.12 3.18
CA PRO A 83 -6.65 17.92 3.96
C PRO A 83 -5.55 17.11 4.66
N ALA A 84 -5.89 15.92 5.17
CA ALA A 84 -4.95 15.06 5.89
C ALA A 84 -4.15 14.14 4.96
N VAL A 85 -4.78 13.65 3.89
CA VAL A 85 -4.21 12.65 2.98
C VAL A 85 -3.53 13.25 1.74
N GLY A 86 -3.67 14.56 1.53
CA GLY A 86 -3.19 15.25 0.34
C GLY A 86 -3.97 14.84 -0.91
N HIS A 87 -3.30 14.89 -2.07
CA HIS A 87 -3.87 14.46 -3.33
C HIS A 87 -3.04 13.34 -3.95
N GLY A 88 -3.73 12.37 -4.54
CA GLY A 88 -3.08 11.29 -5.25
C GLY A 88 -4.05 10.50 -6.11
N LYS A 89 -3.52 9.46 -6.74
CA LYS A 89 -4.23 8.63 -7.70
C LYS A 89 -3.79 7.18 -7.62
N CYS A 90 -4.76 6.28 -7.72
CA CYS A 90 -4.59 4.84 -7.82
C CYS A 90 -5.17 4.43 -9.17
N SER A 91 -4.38 3.80 -10.01
CA SER A 91 -4.83 3.20 -11.27
C SER A 91 -4.45 1.74 -11.31
N TYR A 92 -5.36 0.89 -11.76
CA TYR A 92 -5.12 -0.54 -11.86
C TYR A 92 -5.32 -1.05 -13.29
N ASN A 93 -4.72 -2.20 -13.58
CA ASN A 93 -4.88 -2.95 -14.80
C ASN A 93 -5.22 -4.40 -14.47
N LEU A 94 -6.06 -5.00 -15.30
CA LEU A 94 -6.58 -6.34 -15.14
C LEU A 94 -6.06 -7.21 -16.28
N ALA A 95 -5.29 -8.23 -15.95
CA ALA A 95 -4.77 -9.18 -16.93
C ALA A 95 -5.76 -10.33 -17.16
N VAL A 96 -5.60 -11.03 -18.28
CA VAL A 96 -6.43 -12.18 -18.66
C VAL A 96 -6.27 -13.36 -17.69
N ASP A 97 -5.14 -13.45 -17.00
CA ASP A 97 -4.79 -14.52 -16.05
C ASP A 97 -5.18 -14.21 -14.60
N TYR A 98 -6.13 -13.30 -14.39
CA TYR A 98 -6.54 -12.78 -13.08
C TYR A 98 -5.49 -11.94 -12.34
N THR A 99 -4.34 -11.63 -12.96
CA THR A 99 -3.37 -10.71 -12.34
C THR A 99 -3.96 -9.30 -12.24
N ILE A 100 -3.89 -8.71 -11.05
CA ILE A 100 -4.27 -7.31 -10.80
C ILE A 100 -3.01 -6.55 -10.47
N GLN A 101 -2.70 -5.53 -11.26
CA GLN A 101 -1.55 -4.65 -11.04
C GLN A 101 -2.05 -3.24 -10.84
N ASP A 102 -1.54 -2.54 -9.83
CA ASP A 102 -1.84 -1.12 -9.64
C ASP A 102 -0.61 -0.25 -9.47
N HIS A 103 -0.83 1.03 -9.69
CA HIS A 103 0.13 2.10 -9.44
C HIS A 103 -0.54 3.17 -8.59
N ILE A 104 0.17 3.54 -7.52
CA ILE A 104 -0.24 4.57 -6.58
C ILE A 104 0.72 5.73 -6.75
N SER A 105 0.15 6.90 -7.02
CA SER A 105 0.88 8.15 -7.16
C SER A 105 0.40 9.19 -6.15
N PHE A 106 1.34 9.94 -5.59
CA PHE A 106 1.05 11.13 -4.79
C PHE A 106 1.71 12.34 -5.45
N ASN A 107 0.98 13.45 -5.56
CA ASN A 107 1.46 14.67 -6.20
C ASN A 107 2.08 14.42 -7.59
N GLY A 108 1.48 13.53 -8.37
CA GLY A 108 1.94 13.16 -9.72
C GLY A 108 3.23 12.34 -9.77
N LYS A 109 3.67 11.76 -8.64
CA LYS A 109 4.83 10.87 -8.57
C LYS A 109 4.39 9.48 -8.16
N ASP A 110 4.80 8.48 -8.91
CA ASP A 110 4.58 7.09 -8.53
C ASP A 110 5.39 6.76 -7.27
N VAL A 111 4.68 6.29 -6.25
CA VAL A 111 5.25 5.95 -4.94
C VAL A 111 5.15 4.47 -4.63
N ALA A 112 4.19 3.77 -5.23
CA ALA A 112 4.01 2.37 -4.96
C ALA A 112 3.36 1.66 -6.16
N GLU A 113 3.65 0.37 -6.24
CA GLU A 113 3.09 -0.56 -7.20
C GLU A 113 2.69 -1.82 -6.45
N THR A 114 1.51 -2.35 -6.73
CA THR A 114 1.07 -3.63 -6.16
C THR A 114 0.66 -4.62 -7.21
N ILE A 115 0.89 -5.90 -6.90
CA ILE A 115 0.61 -7.03 -7.78
C ILE A 115 -0.10 -8.10 -6.96
N TRP A 116 -1.27 -8.51 -7.44
CA TRP A 116 -1.99 -9.69 -6.98
C TRP A 116 -1.93 -10.73 -8.08
N GLN A 117 -1.29 -11.85 -7.82
CA GLN A 117 -1.12 -12.94 -8.78
C GLN A 117 -1.72 -14.23 -8.23
N PHE A 118 -2.42 -14.94 -9.08
CA PHE A 118 -3.17 -16.15 -8.75
C PHE A 118 -2.47 -17.36 -9.35
N GLU A 119 -2.18 -18.35 -8.52
CA GLU A 119 -1.66 -19.65 -8.91
C GLU A 119 -2.69 -20.73 -8.60
N GLY A 120 -3.16 -21.45 -9.62
CA GLY A 120 -4.20 -22.47 -9.49
C GLY A 120 -5.61 -21.94 -9.75
N VAL A 121 -6.61 -22.82 -9.63
CA VAL A 121 -8.02 -22.51 -9.89
C VAL A 121 -8.88 -22.73 -8.66
N ASP A 122 -8.68 -23.83 -7.92
CA ASP A 122 -9.29 -24.16 -6.62
C ASP A 122 -8.57 -25.39 -6.01
N PRO A 123 -7.86 -25.29 -4.87
CA PRO A 123 -7.57 -24.08 -4.11
C PRO A 123 -6.59 -23.16 -4.84
N VAL A 124 -6.54 -21.90 -4.42
CA VAL A 124 -5.70 -20.87 -5.02
C VAL A 124 -4.57 -20.49 -4.09
N ILE A 125 -3.40 -20.31 -4.68
CA ILE A 125 -2.28 -19.62 -4.07
C ILE A 125 -2.32 -18.16 -4.55
N LEU A 126 -2.58 -17.23 -3.63
CA LEU A 126 -2.56 -15.79 -3.87
C LEU A 126 -1.19 -15.24 -3.48
N ASN A 127 -0.42 -14.76 -4.46
CA ASN A 127 0.81 -14.03 -4.25
C ASN A 127 0.51 -12.52 -4.29
N PHE A 128 0.79 -11.84 -3.19
CA PHE A 128 0.70 -10.40 -3.07
C PHE A 128 2.10 -9.79 -3.02
N SER A 129 2.33 -8.75 -3.81
CA SER A 129 3.54 -7.94 -3.74
C SER A 129 3.17 -6.46 -3.70
N ILE A 130 3.84 -5.70 -2.83
CA ILE A 130 3.82 -4.23 -2.85
C ILE A 130 5.24 -3.71 -2.84
N THR A 131 5.58 -2.91 -3.83
CA THR A 131 6.86 -2.20 -3.92
C THR A 131 6.64 -0.73 -3.66
N ILE A 132 7.34 -0.18 -2.67
CA ILE A 132 7.38 1.27 -2.40
C ILE A 132 8.65 1.85 -2.99
N ASN A 133 8.53 2.94 -3.74
CA ASN A 133 9.63 3.74 -4.26
C ASN A 133 9.70 5.09 -3.53
N ALA A 134 10.67 5.20 -2.62
CA ALA A 134 10.96 6.43 -1.89
C ALA A 134 11.71 7.48 -2.74
N GLY A 135 12.31 7.06 -3.85
CA GLY A 135 13.10 7.92 -4.73
C GLY A 135 14.15 8.76 -3.98
N LYS A 136 14.03 10.09 -4.12
CA LYS A 136 14.90 11.08 -3.44
C LYS A 136 14.38 11.53 -2.07
N ASN A 137 13.19 11.11 -1.66
CA ASN A 137 12.61 11.55 -0.40
C ASN A 137 13.18 10.74 0.77
N ILE A 138 14.06 11.37 1.55
CA ILE A 138 14.76 10.72 2.67
C ILE A 138 13.77 10.25 3.74
N SER A 139 12.68 10.99 4.00
CA SER A 139 11.69 10.55 4.99
C SER A 139 10.97 9.27 4.55
N THR A 140 10.66 9.13 3.26
CA THR A 140 10.06 7.90 2.70
C THR A 140 11.04 6.72 2.70
N ARG A 141 12.35 6.94 2.74
CA ARG A 141 13.30 5.82 2.88
C ARG A 141 13.21 5.15 4.25
N TRP A 142 12.81 5.89 5.28
CA TRP A 142 12.55 5.30 6.59
C TRP A 142 11.30 4.43 6.59
N THR A 143 10.28 4.73 5.78
CA THR A 143 9.08 3.87 5.69
C THR A 143 9.41 2.50 5.09
N ASN A 144 10.41 2.40 4.21
CA ASN A 144 10.87 1.15 3.64
C ASN A 144 11.34 0.13 4.71
N LEU A 145 11.98 0.59 5.79
CA LEU A 145 12.42 -0.27 6.89
C LEU A 145 11.26 -0.87 7.68
N PHE A 146 10.14 -0.16 7.74
CA PHE A 146 8.97 -0.54 8.52
C PHE A 146 7.82 -1.04 7.64
N LEU A 147 8.07 -1.30 6.36
CA LEU A 147 7.04 -1.65 5.38
C LEU A 147 6.17 -2.82 5.86
N ASN A 148 6.79 -3.93 6.26
CA ASN A 148 6.07 -5.09 6.78
C ASN A 148 5.26 -4.75 8.03
N ARG A 149 5.77 -3.91 8.93
CA ARG A 149 5.04 -3.50 10.14
C ARG A 149 3.85 -2.57 9.84
N LEU A 150 3.98 -1.72 8.82
CA LEU A 150 2.96 -0.72 8.48
C LEU A 150 1.84 -1.33 7.61
N ILE A 151 2.18 -2.26 6.73
CA ILE A 151 1.27 -2.80 5.71
C ILE A 151 0.96 -4.28 5.94
N GLY A 152 1.93 -5.07 6.43
CA GLY A 152 1.83 -6.54 6.59
C GLY A 152 0.60 -6.98 7.38
N ASP A 153 0.38 -6.42 8.56
CA ASP A 153 -0.78 -6.81 9.39
C ASP A 153 -2.11 -6.38 8.76
N LYS A 154 -2.12 -5.28 8.00
CA LYS A 154 -3.31 -4.78 7.32
C LYS A 154 -3.68 -5.68 6.13
N ILE A 155 -2.69 -6.10 5.33
CA ILE A 155 -2.92 -7.02 4.22
C ILE A 155 -3.36 -8.40 4.74
N ASP A 156 -2.76 -8.88 5.83
CA ASP A 156 -3.16 -10.13 6.47
C ASP A 156 -4.65 -10.05 6.91
N GLY A 157 -5.09 -8.88 7.41
CA GLY A 157 -6.49 -8.61 7.75
C GLY A 157 -7.43 -8.62 6.55
N ILE A 158 -7.05 -8.00 5.43
CA ILE A 158 -7.84 -8.02 4.18
C ILE A 158 -8.01 -9.45 3.69
N VAL A 159 -6.91 -10.21 3.58
CA VAL A 159 -6.97 -11.59 3.07
C VAL A 159 -7.78 -12.49 4.01
N LYS A 160 -7.71 -12.27 5.32
CA LYS A 160 -8.56 -12.96 6.29
C LYS A 160 -10.05 -12.70 6.05
N ASN A 161 -10.43 -11.46 5.74
CA ASN A 161 -11.81 -11.12 5.42
C ASN A 161 -12.25 -11.81 4.12
N ILE A 162 -11.42 -11.78 3.08
CA ILE A 162 -11.69 -12.48 1.82
C ILE A 162 -11.95 -13.97 2.09
N LYS A 163 -11.04 -14.64 2.81
CA LYS A 163 -11.20 -16.05 3.20
C LYS A 163 -12.54 -16.32 3.89
N THR A 164 -12.94 -15.44 4.80
CA THR A 164 -14.21 -15.58 5.54
C THR A 164 -15.43 -15.45 4.62
N THR A 165 -15.34 -14.66 3.55
CA THR A 165 -16.40 -14.47 2.56
C THR A 165 -16.48 -15.63 1.56
N VAL A 166 -15.34 -16.12 1.09
CA VAL A 166 -15.27 -17.03 -0.08
C VAL A 166 -15.08 -18.51 0.29
N GLU A 167 -14.51 -18.83 1.45
CA GLU A 167 -14.36 -20.22 1.88
C GLU A 167 -15.69 -20.70 2.46
N ILE A 168 -16.32 -21.68 1.81
CA ILE A 168 -17.58 -22.28 2.27
C ILE A 168 -17.30 -22.98 3.62
N PRO A 169 -18.12 -22.80 4.67
CA PRO A 169 -18.00 -23.59 5.87
C PRO A 169 -18.23 -25.07 5.54
N ASN A 170 -17.22 -25.91 5.75
CA ASN A 170 -17.35 -27.37 5.70
C ASN A 170 -18.35 -27.89 6.74
#